data_AF-N9LKK8-F1
#
_entry.id   AF-N9LKK8-F1
#
_cell.length_a   1.000
_cell.length_b   1.000
_cell.length_c   1.000
_cell.angle_alpha   90.00
_cell.angle_beta   90.00
_cell.angle_gamma   90.00
#
_symmetry.space_group_name_H-M   'P 1'
#
loop_
_entity.id
_entity.type
_entity.pdbx_description
1 polymer ?
#
loop_
_entity_poly.entity_id
_entity_poly.type
_entity_poly.pdbx_seq_one_letter_code
_entity_poly.pdbx_strand_id
1 'polypeptide(L)'
;MNKSTSAVSIMFIGLIIFILIFSVISIFYFYWGDLKTIQDSLSTTGSIFGAIATLGAAAVAAYLFNDWRDEKNYDLENSLLTNILIDLKPIFIELHKIRSDSQNLKKIDSNLIVKTNYLERERIDMFQSIISLFPNIKIYSEIKGDKKLINLYNIFDKYCFTMEDFYRELFFTRYRRYYELVNKDNDLNTNNYNSSRSFDIFRPYSENRKSSLLIDISEILNVFKEDALAANIDNQLKFVTYETWLEETIKIHNQIQDYCIEHLKIKKSKSS
;
A
#
# COMPACT_ATOMS: atom_id res chain seq x y z
N MET A 1 31.07 4.19 0.41
CA MET A 1 32.32 4.94 0.17
C MET A 1 32.16 6.35 0.72
N ASN A 2 33.07 6.82 1.58
CA ASN A 2 32.94 8.11 2.24
C ASN A 2 33.16 9.24 1.22
N LYS A 3 32.23 10.20 1.10
CA LYS A 3 32.27 11.26 0.05
C LYS A 3 33.56 12.10 0.12
N SER A 4 34.23 12.12 1.27
CA SER A 4 35.53 12.77 1.46
C SER A 4 36.69 12.03 0.77
N THR A 5 36.65 10.69 0.71
CA THR A 5 37.73 9.87 0.14
C THR A 5 37.74 9.93 -1.39
N SER A 6 36.57 10.03 -2.02
CA SER A 6 36.46 10.22 -3.48
C SER A 6 36.91 11.60 -3.92
N ALA A 7 36.60 12.65 -3.15
CA ALA A 7 37.01 14.03 -3.45
C ALA A 7 38.54 14.21 -3.39
N VAL A 8 39.20 13.62 -2.38
CA VAL A 8 40.66 13.70 -2.23
C VAL A 8 41.37 12.97 -3.39
N SER A 9 40.86 11.81 -3.81
CA SER A 9 41.43 11.05 -4.93
C SER A 9 41.40 11.82 -6.25
N ILE A 10 40.27 12.48 -6.55
CA ILE A 10 40.11 13.32 -7.76
C ILE A 10 41.10 14.49 -7.76
N MET A 11 41.35 15.10 -6.60
CA MET A 11 42.28 16.22 -6.48
C MET A 11 43.74 15.79 -6.74
N PHE A 12 44.15 14.63 -6.25
CA PHE A 12 45.50 14.09 -6.51
C PHE A 12 45.69 13.69 -7.98
N ILE A 13 44.68 13.09 -8.61
CA ILE A 13 44.71 12.75 -10.03
C ILE A 13 44.84 14.02 -10.89
N GLY A 14 44.09 15.07 -10.56
CA GLY A 14 44.19 16.37 -11.25
C GLY A 14 45.58 17.00 -11.12
N LEU A 15 46.19 16.93 -9.93
CA LEU A 15 47.54 17.46 -9.69
C LEU A 15 48.62 16.71 -10.48
N ILE A 16 48.52 15.38 -10.55
CA ILE A 16 49.46 14.55 -11.32
C ILE A 16 49.38 14.85 -12.81
N ILE A 17 48.16 14.98 -13.35
CA ILE A 17 47.94 15.33 -14.76
C ILE A 17 48.51 16.72 -15.07
N PHE A 18 48.31 17.69 -14.17
CA PHE A 18 48.84 19.05 -14.33
C PHE A 18 50.37 19.08 -14.38
N ILE A 19 51.04 18.38 -13.47
CA ILE A 19 52.51 18.26 -13.44
C ILE A 19 53.02 17.60 -14.73
N LEU A 20 52.31 16.57 -15.22
CA LEU A 20 52.69 15.84 -16.43
C LEU A 20 52.58 16.73 -17.68
N ILE A 21 51.49 17.51 -17.80
CA ILE A 21 51.31 18.48 -18.89
C ILE A 21 52.39 19.57 -18.83
N PHE A 22 52.68 20.11 -17.64
CA PHE A 22 53.70 21.15 -17.46
C PHE A 22 55.11 20.65 -17.81
N SER A 23 55.44 19.41 -17.43
CA SER A 23 56.68 18.73 -17.77
C SER A 23 56.84 18.58 -19.29
N VAL A 24 55.81 18.11 -19.99
CA VAL A 24 55.84 17.91 -21.44
C VAL A 24 56.01 19.25 -22.18
N ILE A 25 55.27 20.29 -21.79
CA ILE A 25 55.40 21.64 -22.36
C ILE A 25 56.81 22.22 -22.12
N SER A 26 57.37 22.03 -20.92
CA SER A 26 58.71 22.52 -20.58
C SER A 26 59.80 21.84 -21.42
N ILE A 27 59.69 20.52 -21.65
CA ILE A 27 60.63 19.78 -22.50
C ILE A 27 60.56 20.29 -23.94
N PHE A 28 59.35 20.50 -24.49
CA PHE A 28 59.19 21.04 -25.84
C PHE A 28 59.72 22.48 -25.98
N TYR A 29 59.54 23.32 -24.95
CA TYR A 29 60.03 24.70 -24.95
C TYR A 29 61.57 24.79 -24.94
N PHE A 30 62.26 23.89 -24.23
CA PHE A 30 63.72 23.91 -24.11
C PHE A 30 64.46 23.21 -25.27
N TYR A 31 63.84 22.25 -25.97
CA TYR A 31 64.53 21.42 -26.97
C TYR A 31 64.29 21.80 -28.45
N TRP A 32 63.25 22.57 -28.79
CA TRP A 32 62.99 22.98 -30.17
C TRP A 32 62.92 24.51 -30.30
N GLY A 33 63.92 25.11 -30.96
CA GLY A 33 64.04 26.56 -31.14
C GLY A 33 63.24 27.17 -32.31
N ASP A 34 62.38 26.40 -32.99
CA ASP A 34 61.57 26.90 -34.10
C ASP A 34 60.10 27.08 -33.69
N LEU A 35 59.68 28.35 -33.67
CA LEU A 35 58.35 28.82 -33.23
C LEU A 35 57.21 28.14 -33.99
N LYS A 36 57.44 27.79 -35.27
CA LYS A 36 56.41 27.19 -36.13
C LYS A 36 56.17 25.72 -35.78
N THR A 37 57.23 24.98 -35.47
CA THR A 37 57.15 23.57 -35.04
C THR A 37 56.50 23.44 -33.66
N ILE A 38 56.75 24.41 -32.76
CA ILE A 38 56.06 24.50 -31.46
C ILE A 38 54.55 24.71 -31.67
N GLN A 39 54.15 25.61 -32.56
CA GLN A 39 52.74 25.90 -32.82
C GLN A 39 51.99 24.67 -33.39
N ASP A 40 52.59 23.95 -34.33
CA ASP A 40 51.98 22.76 -34.94
C ASP A 40 51.89 21.59 -33.95
N SER A 41 52.90 21.40 -33.11
CA SER A 41 52.90 20.37 -32.07
C SER A 41 51.95 20.70 -30.91
N LEU A 42 51.81 21.97 -30.52
CA LEU A 42 50.80 22.40 -29.55
C LEU A 42 49.37 22.21 -30.08
N SER A 43 49.13 22.55 -31.36
CA SER A 43 47.83 22.40 -32.01
C SER A 43 47.42 20.92 -32.10
N THR A 44 48.35 20.05 -32.49
CA THR A 44 48.13 18.60 -32.55
C THR A 44 47.93 17.99 -31.16
N THR A 45 48.71 18.43 -30.17
CA THR A 45 48.54 17.97 -28.78
C THR A 45 47.20 18.43 -28.21
N GLY A 46 46.81 19.68 -28.47
CA GLY A 46 45.51 20.24 -28.07
C GLY A 46 44.33 19.50 -28.69
N SER A 47 44.41 19.08 -29.95
CA SER A 47 43.36 18.29 -30.60
C SER A 47 43.24 16.87 -30.00
N ILE A 48 44.36 16.22 -29.69
CA ILE A 48 44.39 14.90 -29.02
C ILE A 48 43.82 15.01 -27.59
N PHE A 49 44.25 16.00 -26.80
CA PHE A 49 43.69 16.23 -25.47
C PHE A 49 42.21 16.59 -25.52
N GLY A 50 41.77 17.37 -26.51
CA GLY A 50 40.35 17.66 -26.75
C GLY A 50 39.54 16.40 -27.06
N ALA A 51 40.07 15.51 -27.89
CA ALA A 51 39.44 14.22 -28.19
C ALA A 51 39.37 13.31 -26.95
N ILE A 52 40.46 13.20 -26.17
CA ILE A 52 40.50 12.43 -24.92
C ILE A 52 39.54 13.02 -23.89
N ALA A 53 39.51 14.34 -23.72
CA ALA A 53 38.59 15.02 -22.81
C ALA A 53 37.13 14.79 -23.21
N THR A 54 36.82 14.79 -24.50
CA THR A 54 35.47 14.52 -25.01
C THR A 54 35.05 13.06 -24.73
N LEU A 55 35.94 12.09 -24.99
CA LEU A 55 35.69 10.68 -24.66
C LEU A 55 35.55 10.47 -23.13
N GLY A 56 36.39 11.14 -22.34
CA GLY A 56 36.31 11.12 -20.88
C GLY A 56 34.99 11.72 -20.37
N ALA A 57 34.58 12.86 -20.91
CA ALA A 57 33.29 13.49 -20.59
C ALA A 57 32.11 12.59 -20.99
N ALA A 58 32.17 11.92 -22.15
CA ALA A 58 31.15 10.98 -22.58
C ALA A 58 31.06 9.75 -21.65
N ALA A 59 32.21 9.21 -21.19
CA ALA A 59 32.25 8.12 -20.24
C ALA A 59 31.66 8.51 -18.87
N VAL A 60 32.02 9.69 -18.36
CA VAL A 60 31.45 10.23 -17.12
C VAL A 60 29.95 10.50 -17.25
N ALA A 61 29.51 11.07 -18.38
CA ALA A 61 28.09 11.31 -18.65
C ALA A 61 27.29 10.00 -18.71
N ALA A 62 27.84 8.96 -19.35
CA ALA A 62 27.22 7.63 -19.38
C ALA A 62 27.11 7.01 -17.98
N TYR A 63 28.15 7.16 -17.15
CA TYR A 63 28.14 6.71 -15.75
C TYR A 63 27.07 7.45 -14.93
N LEU A 64 27.06 8.79 -14.99
CA LEU A 64 26.07 9.62 -14.29
C LEU A 64 24.63 9.33 -14.75
N PHE A 65 24.42 9.05 -16.04
CA PHE A 65 23.11 8.70 -16.57
C PHE A 65 22.62 7.36 -16.02
N ASN A 66 23.50 6.36 -15.91
CA ASN A 66 23.15 5.06 -15.32
C ASN A 66 22.80 5.20 -13.84
N ASP A 67 23.61 5.93 -13.06
CA ASP A 67 23.35 6.18 -11.64
C ASP A 67 22.01 6.93 -11.44
N TRP A 68 21.76 7.97 -12.24
CA TRP A 68 20.49 8.71 -12.20
C TRP A 68 19.28 7.84 -12.55
N ARG A 69 19.41 6.97 -13.56
CA ARG A 69 18.34 6.06 -13.97
C ARG A 69 18.01 5.09 -12.84
N ASP A 70 19.01 4.56 -12.16
CA ASP A 70 18.82 3.63 -11.05
C ASP A 70 18.17 4.33 -9.84
N GLU A 71 18.58 5.55 -9.51
CA GLU A 71 17.95 6.39 -8.48
C GLU A 71 16.48 6.68 -8.83
N LYS A 72 16.19 7.05 -10.07
CA LYS A 72 14.82 7.32 -10.51
C LYS A 72 13.92 6.10 -10.51
N ASN A 73 14.44 4.93 -10.86
CA ASN A 73 13.70 3.68 -10.76
C ASN A 73 13.36 3.34 -9.29
N TYR A 74 14.29 3.60 -8.37
CA TYR A 74 14.05 3.43 -6.94
C TYR A 74 13.01 4.41 -6.39
N ASP A 75 13.07 5.69 -6.80
CA ASP A 75 12.06 6.70 -6.45
C ASP A 75 10.66 6.27 -6.92
N LEU A 76 10.55 5.80 -8.17
CA LEU A 76 9.30 5.33 -8.74
C LEU A 76 8.75 4.12 -7.98
N GLU A 77 9.61 3.14 -7.68
CA GLU A 77 9.26 1.95 -6.89
C GLU A 77 8.70 2.34 -5.52
N ASN A 78 9.40 3.22 -4.80
CA ASN A 78 8.98 3.69 -3.49
C ASN A 78 7.63 4.43 -3.56
N SER A 79 7.45 5.26 -4.59
CA SER A 79 6.18 5.97 -4.80
C SER A 79 5.03 5.00 -5.01
N LEU A 80 5.20 3.96 -5.84
CA LEU A 80 4.16 2.97 -6.11
C LEU A 80 3.80 2.19 -4.84
N LEU A 81 4.80 1.67 -4.11
CA LEU A 81 4.58 0.93 -2.86
C LEU A 81 3.94 1.81 -1.78
N THR A 82 4.33 3.08 -1.69
CA THR A 82 3.73 4.03 -0.75
C THR A 82 2.27 4.31 -1.08
N ASN A 83 1.95 4.50 -2.36
CA ASN A 83 0.57 4.71 -2.80
C ASN A 83 -0.30 3.48 -2.49
N ILE A 84 0.22 2.27 -2.71
CA ILE A 84 -0.48 1.02 -2.33
C ILE A 84 -0.80 1.03 -0.83
N LEU A 85 0.14 1.39 0.03
CA LEU A 85 -0.11 1.47 1.48
C LEU A 85 -1.15 2.52 1.86
N ILE A 86 -1.15 3.67 1.17
CA ILE A 86 -2.15 4.73 1.36
C ILE A 86 -3.55 4.23 0.99
N ASP A 87 -3.68 3.57 -0.15
CA ASP A 87 -4.95 3.03 -0.66
C ASP A 87 -5.45 1.83 0.17
N LEU A 88 -4.54 1.09 0.82
CA LEU A 88 -4.86 -0.08 1.63
C LEU A 88 -5.44 0.31 3.02
N LYS A 89 -4.96 1.42 3.59
CA LYS A 89 -5.36 1.93 4.91
C LYS A 89 -6.89 2.05 5.14
N PRO A 90 -7.70 2.65 4.26
CA PRO A 90 -9.14 2.77 4.49
C PRO A 90 -9.83 1.40 4.60
N ILE A 91 -9.36 0.41 3.84
CA ILE A 91 -9.90 -0.96 3.88
C ILE A 91 -9.61 -1.58 5.25
N PHE A 92 -8.40 -1.43 5.77
CA PHE A 92 -8.03 -1.92 7.11
C PHE A 92 -8.95 -1.39 8.21
N ILE A 93 -9.18 -0.06 8.19
CA ILE A 93 -10.01 0.62 9.17
C ILE A 93 -11.43 0.03 9.13
N GLU A 94 -11.96 -0.20 7.93
CA GLU A 94 -13.31 -0.74 7.77
C GLU A 94 -13.42 -2.20 8.21
N LEU A 95 -12.45 -3.05 7.86
CA LEU A 95 -12.44 -4.44 8.33
C LEU A 95 -12.40 -4.55 9.86
N HIS A 96 -11.58 -3.73 10.53
CA HIS A 96 -11.50 -3.70 12.00
C HIS A 96 -12.78 -3.18 12.65
N LYS A 97 -13.41 -2.22 12.02
CA LYS A 97 -14.72 -1.70 12.42
C LYS A 97 -15.80 -2.78 12.31
N ILE A 98 -15.88 -3.48 11.18
CA ILE A 98 -16.78 -4.62 10.98
C ILE A 98 -16.55 -5.71 12.03
N ARG A 99 -15.29 -6.00 12.36
CA ARG A 99 -14.92 -6.94 13.43
C ARG A 99 -15.48 -6.51 14.79
N SER A 100 -15.27 -5.26 15.18
CA SER A 100 -15.79 -4.72 16.44
C SER A 100 -17.31 -4.81 16.51
N ASP A 101 -18.02 -4.43 15.45
CA ASP A 101 -19.47 -4.40 15.44
C ASP A 101 -20.10 -5.80 15.46
N SER A 102 -19.53 -6.72 14.67
CA SER A 102 -19.96 -8.12 14.68
C SER A 102 -19.73 -8.79 16.04
N GLN A 103 -18.62 -8.50 16.72
CA GLN A 103 -18.37 -8.98 18.08
C GLN A 103 -19.39 -8.44 19.10
N ASN A 104 -19.83 -7.20 18.94
CA ASN A 104 -20.90 -6.65 19.76
C ASN A 104 -22.23 -7.36 19.47
N LEU A 105 -22.59 -7.55 18.19
CA LEU A 105 -23.82 -8.24 17.78
C LEU A 105 -23.90 -9.69 18.25
N LYS A 106 -22.80 -10.39 18.46
CA LYS A 106 -22.83 -11.73 19.08
C LYS A 106 -23.48 -11.74 20.47
N LYS A 107 -23.51 -10.60 21.16
CA LYS A 107 -24.13 -10.44 22.49
C LYS A 107 -25.63 -10.13 22.43
N ILE A 108 -26.22 -10.12 21.24
CA ILE A 108 -27.63 -9.76 21.02
C ILE A 108 -28.63 -10.78 21.60
N ASP A 109 -28.21 -11.97 22.03
CA ASP A 109 -29.11 -12.86 22.80
C ASP A 109 -29.32 -12.36 24.24
N SER A 110 -28.30 -11.74 24.83
CA SER A 110 -28.33 -11.30 26.22
C SER A 110 -28.62 -9.81 26.36
N ASN A 111 -28.37 -9.02 25.31
CA ASN A 111 -28.49 -7.56 25.36
C ASN A 111 -29.33 -7.03 24.20
N LEU A 112 -30.23 -6.10 24.52
CA LEU A 112 -30.84 -5.19 23.56
C LEU A 112 -29.76 -4.26 23.01
N ILE A 113 -29.35 -4.50 21.77
CA ILE A 113 -28.35 -3.72 21.05
C ILE A 113 -29.06 -2.93 19.96
N VAL A 114 -29.13 -1.61 20.09
CA VAL A 114 -29.67 -0.70 19.07
C VAL A 114 -28.59 0.32 18.79
N LYS A 115 -28.15 0.38 17.55
CA LYS A 115 -26.98 1.14 17.12
C LYS A 115 -27.26 1.66 15.73
N THR A 116 -27.51 2.97 15.63
CA THR A 116 -27.89 3.60 14.36
C THR A 116 -26.69 3.65 13.42
N ASN A 117 -25.48 3.81 13.98
CA ASN A 117 -24.22 3.82 13.23
C ASN A 117 -23.91 2.49 12.49
N TYR A 118 -24.54 1.37 12.86
CA TYR A 118 -24.44 0.11 12.12
C TYR A 118 -25.21 0.17 10.79
N LEU A 119 -26.22 1.03 10.68
CA LEU A 119 -27.06 1.21 9.49
C LEU A 119 -26.71 2.47 8.70
N GLU A 120 -26.27 3.52 9.39
CA GLU A 120 -25.88 4.82 8.83
C GLU A 120 -24.44 4.83 8.27
N ARG A 121 -23.76 3.69 8.25
CA ARG A 121 -22.49 3.60 7.52
C ARG A 121 -22.75 3.92 6.05
N GLU A 122 -22.49 5.17 5.69
CA GLU A 122 -22.01 5.51 4.36
C GLU A 122 -20.91 4.51 4.08
N ARG A 123 -21.15 3.67 3.07
CA ARG A 123 -20.19 2.66 2.64
C ARG A 123 -18.87 3.42 2.53
N ILE A 124 -17.90 3.14 3.40
CA ILE A 124 -16.53 3.28 2.93
C ILE A 124 -16.56 2.39 1.71
N ASP A 125 -16.42 3.02 0.54
CA ASP A 125 -16.50 2.32 -0.72
C ASP A 125 -15.23 1.47 -0.79
N MET A 126 -15.25 0.36 -0.03
CA MET A 126 -14.19 -0.61 0.07
C MET A 126 -13.88 -1.09 -1.35
N PHE A 127 -14.92 -1.17 -2.17
CA PHE A 127 -14.84 -1.42 -3.60
C PHE A 127 -14.06 -0.31 -4.34
N GLN A 128 -14.36 0.97 -4.14
CA GLN A 128 -13.55 2.06 -4.71
C GLN A 128 -12.09 2.02 -4.24
N SER A 129 -11.84 1.68 -2.98
CA SER A 129 -10.49 1.57 -2.41
C SER A 129 -9.74 0.35 -2.98
N ILE A 130 -10.45 -0.74 -3.26
CA ILE A 130 -9.88 -1.93 -3.93
C ILE A 130 -9.58 -1.61 -5.40
N ILE A 131 -10.47 -0.89 -6.09
CA ILE A 131 -10.23 -0.44 -7.47
C ILE A 131 -9.01 0.48 -7.54
N SER A 132 -8.82 1.39 -6.58
CA SER A 132 -7.67 2.30 -6.59
C SER A 132 -6.34 1.60 -6.31
N LEU A 133 -6.34 0.45 -5.62
CA LEU A 133 -5.15 -0.37 -5.40
C LEU A 133 -4.60 -0.98 -6.69
N PHE A 134 -5.48 -1.41 -7.60
CA PHE A 134 -5.10 -2.23 -8.75
C PHE A 134 -4.06 -1.59 -9.68
N PRO A 135 -4.19 -0.32 -10.11
CA PRO A 135 -3.21 0.30 -11.01
C PRO A 135 -1.79 0.30 -10.46
N ASN A 136 -1.61 0.71 -9.20
CA ASN A 136 -0.29 0.77 -8.57
C ASN A 136 0.33 -0.63 -8.43
N ILE A 137 -0.47 -1.62 -8.02
CA ILE A 137 -0.03 -3.02 -7.90
C ILE A 137 0.37 -3.60 -9.26
N LYS A 138 -0.42 -3.33 -10.30
CA LYS A 138 -0.15 -3.81 -11.66
C LYS A 138 1.14 -3.21 -12.22
N ILE A 139 1.29 -1.88 -12.15
CA ILE A 139 2.49 -1.18 -12.64
C ILE A 139 3.73 -1.69 -11.90
N TYR A 140 3.67 -1.79 -10.56
CA TYR A 140 4.78 -2.31 -9.77
C TYR A 140 5.16 -3.75 -10.18
N SER A 141 4.16 -4.62 -10.35
CA SER A 141 4.37 -6.02 -10.73
C SER A 141 4.99 -6.15 -12.13
N GLU A 142 4.61 -5.28 -13.08
CA GLU A 142 5.18 -5.24 -14.42
C GLU A 142 6.63 -4.71 -14.43
N ILE A 143 6.93 -3.66 -13.65
CA ILE A 143 8.29 -3.10 -13.54
C ILE A 143 9.25 -4.10 -12.91
N LYS A 144 8.82 -4.84 -11.87
CA LYS A 144 9.67 -5.80 -11.16
C LYS A 144 9.68 -7.19 -11.76
N GLY A 145 8.67 -7.55 -12.54
CA GLY A 145 8.45 -8.93 -12.97
C GLY A 145 8.05 -9.87 -11.81
N ASP A 146 7.70 -9.34 -10.64
CA ASP A 146 7.22 -10.12 -9.49
C ASP A 146 5.69 -10.20 -9.50
N LYS A 147 5.17 -11.42 -9.66
CA LYS A 147 3.73 -11.69 -9.65
C LYS A 147 3.14 -11.90 -8.25
N LYS A 148 3.95 -11.93 -7.20
CA LYS A 148 3.50 -12.20 -5.83
C LYS A 148 2.48 -11.16 -5.36
N LEU A 149 2.75 -9.88 -5.57
CA LEU A 149 1.87 -8.80 -5.11
C LEU A 149 0.51 -8.80 -5.82
N ILE A 150 0.51 -8.95 -7.15
CA ILE A 150 -0.74 -9.04 -7.92
C ILE A 150 -1.54 -10.30 -7.60
N ASN A 151 -0.88 -11.43 -7.30
CA ASN A 151 -1.57 -12.64 -6.85
C ASN A 151 -2.22 -12.44 -5.48
N LEU A 152 -1.53 -11.81 -4.53
CA LEU A 152 -2.11 -11.44 -3.24
C LEU A 152 -3.31 -10.51 -3.40
N TYR A 153 -3.21 -9.51 -4.27
CA TYR A 153 -4.31 -8.61 -4.60
C TYR A 153 -5.53 -9.37 -5.16
N ASN A 154 -5.34 -10.28 -6.11
CA ASN A 154 -6.45 -11.02 -6.71
C ASN A 154 -7.19 -11.90 -5.69
N ILE A 155 -6.47 -12.46 -4.71
CA ILE A 155 -7.07 -13.19 -3.60
C ILE A 155 -7.81 -12.20 -2.69
N PHE A 156 -7.17 -11.09 -2.34
CA PHE A 156 -7.73 -10.07 -1.48
C PHE A 156 -9.04 -9.47 -2.01
N ASP A 157 -9.09 -9.12 -3.29
CA ASP A 157 -10.27 -8.59 -3.98
C ASP A 157 -11.47 -9.54 -3.83
N LYS A 158 -11.29 -10.83 -4.14
CA LYS A 158 -12.33 -11.87 -3.95
C LYS A 158 -12.81 -11.96 -2.50
N TYR A 159 -11.88 -11.93 -1.55
CA TYR A 159 -12.18 -12.04 -0.12
C TYR A 159 -12.98 -10.83 0.38
N CYS A 160 -12.58 -9.62 0.00
CA CYS A 160 -13.29 -8.39 0.31
C CYS A 160 -14.69 -8.37 -0.31
N PHE A 161 -14.85 -8.81 -1.56
CA PHE A 161 -16.16 -8.89 -2.21
C PHE A 161 -17.12 -9.81 -1.44
N THR A 162 -16.66 -11.01 -1.07
CA THR A 162 -17.47 -11.95 -0.28
C THR A 162 -17.74 -11.40 1.13
N MET A 163 -16.77 -10.70 1.72
CA MET A 163 -16.94 -10.07 3.04
C MET A 163 -18.01 -8.97 3.01
N GLU A 164 -18.06 -8.18 1.93
CA GLU A 164 -19.10 -7.17 1.71
C GLU A 164 -20.48 -7.85 1.61
N ASP A 165 -20.61 -8.96 0.88
CA ASP A 165 -21.86 -9.71 0.81
C ASP A 165 -22.31 -10.21 2.19
N PHE A 166 -21.38 -10.77 2.98
CA PHE A 166 -21.66 -11.20 4.35
C PHE A 166 -22.04 -10.03 5.26
N TYR A 167 -21.36 -8.90 5.14
CA TYR A 167 -21.68 -7.69 5.88
C TYR A 167 -23.07 -7.19 5.53
N ARG A 168 -23.44 -7.15 4.24
CA ARG A 168 -24.77 -6.74 3.79
C ARG A 168 -25.87 -7.63 4.34
N GLU A 169 -25.66 -8.94 4.30
CA GLU A 169 -26.62 -9.90 4.85
C GLU A 169 -26.81 -9.71 6.37
N LEU A 170 -25.72 -9.54 7.13
CA LEU A 170 -25.81 -9.34 8.57
C LEU A 170 -26.45 -7.99 8.94
N PHE A 171 -25.90 -6.88 8.41
CA PHE A 171 -26.23 -5.54 8.89
C PHE A 171 -27.40 -4.91 8.15
N PHE A 172 -27.45 -5.03 6.82
CA PHE A 172 -28.47 -4.37 6.01
C PHE A 172 -29.74 -5.21 5.84
N THR A 173 -29.66 -6.53 5.94
CA THR A 173 -30.84 -7.40 5.92
C THR A 173 -31.32 -7.70 7.33
N ARG A 174 -30.56 -8.48 8.11
CA ARG A 174 -31.05 -9.06 9.38
C ARG A 174 -31.11 -8.04 10.50
N TYR A 175 -30.01 -7.32 10.75
CA TYR A 175 -29.95 -6.33 11.83
C TYR A 175 -30.87 -5.12 11.57
N ARG A 176 -31.00 -4.67 10.31
CA ARG A 176 -31.97 -3.63 9.95
C ARG A 176 -33.39 -4.01 10.34
N ARG A 177 -33.83 -5.23 10.01
CA ARG A 177 -35.18 -5.72 10.35
C ARG A 177 -35.39 -5.75 11.87
N TYR A 178 -34.41 -6.28 12.60
CA TYR A 178 -34.39 -6.25 14.06
C TYR A 178 -34.49 -4.80 14.60
N TYR A 179 -33.70 -3.88 14.07
CA TYR A 179 -33.64 -2.48 14.49
C TYR A 179 -34.98 -1.77 14.28
N GLU A 180 -35.61 -1.98 13.12
CA GLU A 180 -36.92 -1.41 12.78
C GLU A 180 -38.03 -1.92 13.70
N LEU A 181 -38.02 -3.21 14.06
CA LEU A 181 -38.97 -3.78 15.02
C LEU A 181 -38.81 -3.15 16.41
N VAL A 182 -37.57 -3.04 16.89
CA VAL A 182 -37.27 -2.45 18.19
C VAL A 182 -37.71 -0.98 18.25
N ASN A 183 -37.53 -0.22 17.17
CA ASN A 183 -37.95 1.17 17.11
C ASN A 183 -39.46 1.35 16.98
N LYS A 184 -40.13 0.52 16.18
CA LYS A 184 -41.60 0.54 16.09
C LYS A 184 -42.26 0.29 17.45
N ASP A 185 -41.70 -0.63 18.25
CA ASP A 185 -42.15 -0.87 19.62
C ASP A 185 -41.89 0.32 20.57
N ASN A 186 -40.83 1.10 20.33
CA ASN A 186 -40.58 2.31 21.10
C ASN A 186 -41.56 3.43 20.71
N ASP A 187 -41.77 3.66 19.42
CA ASP A 187 -42.68 4.70 18.91
C ASP A 187 -44.14 4.45 19.33
N LEU A 188 -44.58 3.19 19.41
CA LEU A 188 -45.92 2.84 19.92
C LEU A 188 -46.08 3.08 21.43
N ASN A 189 -44.98 3.09 22.19
CA ASN A 189 -44.98 3.32 23.64
C ASN A 189 -44.71 4.79 24.01
N THR A 190 -44.15 5.59 23.10
CA THR A 190 -43.93 7.03 23.29
C THR A 190 -44.72 7.83 22.26
N ASN A 191 -45.88 8.37 22.66
CA ASN A 191 -46.70 9.32 21.89
C ASN A 191 -46.00 10.67 21.56
N ASN A 192 -44.68 10.75 21.63
CA ASN A 192 -43.92 11.97 21.34
C ASN A 192 -43.36 11.93 19.93
N TYR A 193 -44.08 12.61 19.04
CA TYR A 193 -43.83 12.82 17.61
C TYR A 193 -42.53 13.53 17.23
N ASN A 194 -41.52 13.60 18.10
CA ASN A 194 -40.28 14.34 17.83
C ASN A 194 -39.06 13.60 18.38
N SER A 195 -38.46 12.70 17.60
CA SER A 195 -37.01 12.54 17.63
C SER A 195 -36.46 11.72 16.46
N SER A 196 -35.96 12.42 15.44
CA SER A 196 -34.79 11.98 14.68
C SER A 196 -33.54 12.01 15.57
N ARG A 197 -33.52 11.23 16.65
CA ARG A 197 -32.32 11.03 17.47
C ARG A 197 -31.82 9.62 17.19
N SER A 198 -30.55 9.50 16.84
CA SER A 198 -29.85 8.23 16.90
C SER A 198 -29.96 7.71 18.35
N PHE A 199 -30.53 6.52 18.52
CA PHE A 199 -30.69 5.90 19.83
C PHE A 199 -29.75 4.70 19.91
N ASP A 200 -28.59 4.96 20.50
CA ASP A 200 -27.60 3.95 20.80
C ASP A 200 -27.92 3.30 22.16
N ILE A 201 -28.44 2.07 22.14
CA ILE A 201 -28.80 1.28 23.32
C ILE A 201 -27.91 0.04 23.39
N PHE A 202 -27.34 -0.21 24.56
CA PHE A 202 -26.69 -1.47 24.89
C PHE A 202 -27.02 -1.80 26.34
N ARG A 203 -27.97 -2.72 26.56
CA ARG A 203 -28.39 -3.13 27.91
C ARG A 203 -29.03 -4.52 27.90
N PRO A 204 -29.14 -5.22 29.04
CA PRO A 204 -29.90 -6.47 29.12
C PRO A 204 -31.37 -6.31 28.68
N TYR A 205 -31.96 -7.37 28.13
CA TYR A 205 -33.39 -7.38 27.80
C TYR A 205 -34.28 -7.36 29.05
N SER A 206 -35.50 -6.85 28.89
CA SER A 206 -36.62 -7.27 29.73
C SER A 206 -37.20 -8.58 29.15
N GLU A 207 -37.66 -9.48 30.02
CA GLU A 207 -38.19 -10.81 29.63
C GLU A 207 -39.21 -10.73 28.48
N ASN A 208 -40.23 -9.88 28.62
CA ASN A 208 -41.28 -9.73 27.60
C ASN A 208 -40.75 -9.22 26.25
N ARG A 209 -39.70 -8.38 26.27
CA ARG A 209 -39.14 -7.78 25.05
C ARG A 209 -38.18 -8.73 24.34
N LYS A 210 -37.50 -9.62 25.06
CA LYS A 210 -36.69 -10.67 24.42
C LYS A 210 -37.59 -11.61 23.62
N SER A 211 -38.72 -12.03 24.20
CA SER A 211 -39.66 -12.96 23.56
C SER A 211 -40.18 -12.48 22.20
N SER A 212 -40.47 -11.18 22.04
CA SER A 212 -40.96 -10.63 20.77
C SER A 212 -39.89 -10.54 19.68
N LEU A 213 -38.60 -10.60 20.04
CA LEU A 213 -37.46 -10.45 19.13
C LEU A 213 -36.71 -11.77 18.89
N LEU A 214 -37.16 -12.89 19.45
CA LEU A 214 -36.45 -14.17 19.41
C LEU A 214 -36.11 -14.63 18.00
N ILE A 215 -37.03 -14.44 17.05
CA ILE A 215 -36.82 -14.84 15.64
C ILE A 215 -35.66 -14.04 15.05
N ASP A 216 -35.69 -12.71 15.13
CA ASP A 216 -34.65 -11.84 14.60
C ASP A 216 -33.29 -12.03 15.28
N ILE A 217 -33.29 -12.20 16.61
CA ILE A 217 -32.09 -12.54 17.39
C ILE A 217 -31.49 -13.85 16.86
N SER A 218 -32.33 -14.88 16.65
CA SER A 218 -31.86 -16.18 16.15
C SER A 218 -31.30 -16.08 14.73
N GLU A 219 -31.92 -15.28 13.86
CA GLU A 219 -31.44 -15.09 12.49
C GLU A 219 -30.10 -14.35 12.45
N ILE A 220 -29.92 -13.32 13.27
CA ILE A 220 -28.63 -12.63 13.41
C ILE A 220 -27.56 -13.60 13.91
N LEU A 221 -27.85 -14.36 14.96
CA LEU A 221 -26.91 -15.33 15.53
C LEU A 221 -26.59 -16.48 14.59
N ASN A 222 -27.53 -16.88 13.73
CA ASN A 222 -27.31 -17.91 12.74
C ASN A 222 -26.18 -17.54 11.78
N VAL A 223 -25.96 -16.26 11.44
CA VAL A 223 -24.84 -15.83 10.57
C VAL A 223 -23.47 -16.23 11.13
N PHE A 224 -23.35 -16.32 12.47
CA PHE A 224 -22.11 -16.64 13.15
C PHE A 224 -21.89 -18.14 13.37
N LYS A 225 -22.86 -18.99 13.02
CA LYS A 225 -22.73 -20.45 13.17
C LYS A 225 -21.84 -21.03 12.07
N GLU A 226 -21.28 -22.20 12.37
CA GLU A 226 -20.63 -23.03 11.38
C GLU A 226 -21.62 -23.36 10.24
N ASP A 227 -21.12 -23.30 9.01
CA ASP A 227 -21.85 -23.58 7.76
C ASP A 227 -23.02 -22.66 7.39
N ALA A 228 -23.21 -21.55 8.12
CA ALA A 228 -24.28 -20.60 7.81
C ALA A 228 -24.01 -19.75 6.56
N LEU A 229 -22.74 -19.61 6.18
CA LEU A 229 -22.30 -18.81 5.06
C LEU A 229 -21.51 -19.68 4.09
N ALA A 230 -21.71 -19.41 2.81
CA ALA A 230 -21.01 -20.08 1.74
C ALA A 230 -20.26 -19.05 0.90
N ALA A 231 -18.97 -19.27 0.70
CA ALA A 231 -18.13 -18.48 -0.18
C ALA A 231 -17.79 -19.29 -1.42
N ASN A 232 -17.78 -18.64 -2.58
CA ASN A 232 -17.28 -19.26 -3.81
C ASN A 232 -15.79 -18.92 -3.96
N ILE A 233 -14.93 -19.90 -3.70
CA ILE A 233 -13.48 -19.78 -3.92
C ILE A 233 -13.13 -20.68 -5.10
N ASP A 234 -12.63 -20.09 -6.18
CA ASP A 234 -12.11 -20.80 -7.34
C ASP A 234 -13.07 -21.86 -7.89
N ASN A 235 -14.35 -21.47 -8.03
CA ASN A 235 -15.47 -22.30 -8.47
C ASN A 235 -15.82 -23.46 -7.53
N GLN A 236 -15.37 -23.42 -6.28
CA GLN A 236 -15.78 -24.34 -5.23
C GLN A 236 -16.56 -23.60 -4.14
N LEU A 237 -17.73 -24.12 -3.82
CA LEU A 237 -18.52 -23.64 -2.69
C LEU A 237 -17.89 -24.14 -1.40
N LYS A 238 -17.40 -23.23 -0.56
CA LYS A 238 -16.83 -23.53 0.74
C LYS A 238 -17.69 -22.90 1.83
N PHE A 239 -18.11 -23.74 2.77
CA PHE A 239 -18.79 -23.27 3.98
C PHE A 239 -17.77 -22.66 4.94
N VAL A 240 -18.07 -21.46 5.44
CA VAL A 240 -17.17 -20.66 6.26
C VAL A 240 -17.96 -19.96 7.35
N THR A 241 -17.28 -19.62 8.45
CA THR A 241 -17.87 -18.73 9.46
C THR A 241 -17.56 -17.27 9.08
N TYR A 242 -18.44 -16.36 9.49
CA TYR A 242 -18.24 -14.92 9.31
C TYR A 242 -16.90 -14.44 9.88
N GLU A 243 -16.54 -14.93 11.07
CA GLU A 243 -15.31 -14.53 11.77
C GLU A 243 -14.06 -15.09 11.10
N THR A 244 -14.06 -16.36 10.73
CA THR A 244 -12.92 -16.96 10.02
C THR A 244 -12.67 -16.23 8.69
N TRP A 245 -13.73 -15.88 7.95
CA TRP A 245 -13.59 -15.14 6.69
C TRP A 245 -13.04 -13.74 6.90
N LEU A 246 -13.52 -13.03 7.91
CA LEU A 246 -13.05 -11.69 8.26
C LEU A 246 -11.58 -11.71 8.69
N GLU A 247 -11.16 -12.64 9.54
CA GLU A 247 -9.77 -12.76 9.96
C GLU A 247 -8.83 -13.16 8.81
N GLU A 248 -9.26 -14.04 7.90
CA GLU A 248 -8.46 -14.36 6.71
C GLU A 248 -8.37 -13.16 5.75
N THR A 249 -9.43 -12.37 5.60
CA THR A 249 -9.39 -11.11 4.83
C THR A 249 -8.38 -10.13 5.42
N ILE A 250 -8.40 -9.93 6.75
CA ILE A 250 -7.44 -9.07 7.47
C ILE A 250 -6.00 -9.61 7.34
N LYS A 251 -5.83 -10.94 7.37
CA LYS A 251 -4.53 -11.57 7.21
C LYS A 251 -3.94 -11.37 5.82
N ILE A 252 -4.75 -11.51 4.75
CA ILE A 252 -4.31 -11.24 3.37
C ILE A 252 -3.96 -9.75 3.21
N HIS A 253 -4.77 -8.85 3.76
CA HIS A 253 -4.45 -7.43 3.83
C HIS A 253 -3.05 -7.21 4.44
N ASN A 254 -2.77 -7.82 5.60
CA ASN A 254 -1.48 -7.68 6.27
C ASN A 254 -0.33 -8.25 5.44
N GLN A 255 -0.55 -9.34 4.69
CA GLN A 255 0.46 -9.87 3.77
C GLN A 255 0.81 -8.90 2.64
N ILE A 256 -0.17 -8.17 2.10
CA ILE A 256 0.07 -7.10 1.11
C ILE A 256 0.89 -5.98 1.75
N GLN A 257 0.47 -5.52 2.94
CA GLN A 257 1.16 -4.48 3.69
C GLN A 257 2.62 -4.87 4.00
N ASP A 258 2.84 -6.08 4.52
CA ASP A 258 4.15 -6.59 4.88
C ASP A 258 5.05 -6.71 3.65
N TYR A 259 4.50 -7.17 2.52
CA TYR A 259 5.21 -7.21 1.26
C TYR A 259 5.70 -5.80 0.86
N CYS A 260 4.82 -4.80 0.91
CA CYS A 260 5.19 -3.42 0.58
C CYS A 260 6.26 -2.87 1.53
N ILE A 261 6.10 -3.09 2.84
CA ILE A 261 7.07 -2.64 3.86
C ILE A 261 8.43 -3.32 3.67
N GLU A 262 8.46 -4.62 3.37
CA GLU A 262 9.70 -5.35 3.11
C GLU A 262 10.47 -4.77 1.93
N HIS A 263 9.77 -4.39 0.85
CA HIS A 263 10.37 -3.83 -0.35
C HIS A 263 10.72 -2.35 -0.23
N LEU A 264 10.06 -1.61 0.67
CA LEU A 264 10.42 -0.24 1.04
C LEU A 264 11.65 -0.17 1.95
N LYS A 265 11.97 -1.23 2.70
CA LYS A 265 13.18 -1.27 3.53
C LYS A 265 14.40 -1.17 2.61
N ILE A 266 15.17 -0.09 2.77
CA ILE A 266 16.45 0.11 2.08
C ILE A 266 17.28 -1.16 2.27
N LYS A 267 17.56 -1.87 1.17
CA LYS A 267 18.61 -2.90 1.16
C LYS A 267 19.88 -2.20 1.61
N LYS A 268 20.33 -2.47 2.84
CA LYS A 268 21.66 -2.07 3.28
C LYS A 268 22.61 -2.52 2.19
N SER A 269 23.19 -1.55 1.48
CA SER A 269 24.14 -1.82 0.42
C SER A 269 25.20 -2.74 1.03
N LYS A 270 25.39 -3.91 0.41
CA LYS A 270 26.59 -4.70 0.66
C LYS A 270 27.74 -3.76 0.35
N SER A 271 28.40 -3.26 1.39
CA SER A 271 29.73 -2.68 1.27
C SER A 271 30.66 -3.84 0.92
N SER A 272 30.75 -4.16 -0.36
CA SER A 272 31.88 -4.89 -0.94
C SER A 272 32.93 -3.88 -1.32
#